data_AF-A0A2D5TKG9-F1
#
_entry.id   AF-A0A2D5TKG9-F1
#
_cell.length_a   1.000
_cell.length_b   1.000
_cell.length_c   1.000
_cell.angle_alpha   90.00
_cell.angle_beta   90.00
_cell.angle_gamma   90.00
#
_symmetry.space_group_name_H-M   'P 1'
#
loop_
_entity.id
_entity.type
_entity.pdbx_description
1 polymer ?
#
loop_
_entity_poly.entity_id
_entity_poly.type
_entity_poly.pdbx_seq_one_letter_code
_entity_poly.pdbx_strand_id
1 'polypeptide(L)'
;MVFYQKGKKKPSNEPDAVSGCLLIIGFGAIVFLFSMMEDLDDLLEYIWQILIALFIGIGFVVSMFQKKGHISNQNVIVKNGKLKIEKIATPLEEIIIDHYQQDGTFKRYHLRDKAGKIAVFSIDQDDLLAYFKENHPDQVQSLKYKDHMHDGPYVSLIAEEQKLYYNLDSGEYKIVKPDNSEISYLPLVYTYDPQYKLGKALFKRR
;
A
#
# COMPACT_ATOMS: atom_id res chain seq x y z
N MET A 1 23.95 -6.23 5.66
CA MET A 1 23.77 -4.76 5.54
C MET A 1 22.45 -4.34 6.14
N VAL A 2 22.37 -3.10 6.62
CA VAL A 2 21.14 -2.51 7.18
C VAL A 2 20.90 -1.18 6.49
N PHE A 3 19.69 -1.00 5.98
CA PHE A 3 19.21 0.20 5.32
C PHE A 3 18.19 0.88 6.22
N TYR A 4 18.50 2.10 6.65
CA TYR A 4 17.65 2.86 7.57
C TYR A 4 16.71 3.75 6.78
N GLN A 5 15.43 3.73 7.12
CA GLN A 5 14.47 4.64 6.52
C GLN A 5 14.73 6.07 7.01
N LYS A 6 14.97 6.99 6.10
CA LYS A 6 15.01 8.44 6.37
C LYS A 6 13.63 9.03 6.09
N GLY A 7 13.21 9.99 6.92
CA GLY A 7 11.96 10.73 6.74
C GLY A 7 10.99 10.63 7.92
N LYS A 8 9.82 11.27 7.78
CA LYS A 8 8.75 11.15 8.78
C LYS A 8 8.18 9.73 8.72
N LYS A 9 8.03 9.10 9.89
CA LYS A 9 7.31 7.84 10.01
C LYS A 9 5.89 8.05 9.50
N LYS A 10 5.43 7.16 8.64
CA LYS A 10 4.07 7.17 8.15
C LYS A 10 3.14 6.72 9.27
N PRO A 11 1.95 7.33 9.42
CA PRO A 11 0.99 6.88 10.42
C PRO A 11 0.72 5.38 10.19
N SER A 12 0.65 4.62 11.28
CA SER A 12 0.24 3.21 11.21
C SER A 12 -1.16 3.14 10.59
N ASN A 13 -1.46 2.03 9.90
CA ASN A 13 -2.80 1.73 9.36
C ASN A 13 -3.84 1.44 10.46
N GLU A 14 -3.64 1.94 11.68
CA GLU A 14 -4.61 1.84 12.76
C GLU A 14 -5.86 2.66 12.40
N PRO A 15 -7.05 2.20 12.80
CA PRO A 15 -8.27 2.94 12.54
C PRO A 15 -8.16 4.34 13.17
N ASP A 16 -8.21 5.36 12.31
CA ASP A 16 -8.11 6.76 12.71
C ASP A 16 -9.28 7.10 13.65
N ALA A 17 -9.04 7.95 14.65
CA ALA A 17 -10.07 8.38 15.60
C ALA A 17 -11.29 9.00 14.87
N VAL A 18 -11.06 9.60 13.71
CA VAL A 18 -12.08 10.14 12.80
C VAL A 18 -13.03 9.06 12.28
N SER A 19 -12.50 7.88 11.96
CA SER A 19 -13.27 6.71 11.51
C SER A 19 -14.16 6.17 12.64
N GLY A 20 -13.65 6.13 13.88
CA GLY A 20 -14.44 5.79 15.06
C GLY A 20 -15.58 6.78 15.33
N CYS A 21 -15.31 8.09 15.24
CA CYS A 21 -16.33 9.13 15.41
C CYS A 21 -17.42 9.06 14.33
N LEU A 22 -17.06 8.81 13.07
CA LEU A 22 -18.03 8.65 11.97
C LEU A 22 -18.94 7.44 12.17
N LEU A 23 -18.42 6.33 12.72
CA LEU A 23 -19.26 5.19 13.09
C LEU A 23 -20.26 5.56 14.19
N ILE A 24 -19.83 6.29 15.22
CA ILE A 24 -20.72 6.71 16.32
C ILE A 24 -21.80 7.66 15.79
N ILE A 25 -21.44 8.63 14.95
CA ILE A 25 -22.39 9.56 14.33
C ILE A 25 -23.37 8.81 13.42
N GLY A 26 -22.87 7.90 12.59
CA GLY A 26 -23.72 7.07 11.71
C GLY A 26 -24.68 6.17 12.48
N PHE A 27 -24.21 5.54 13.55
CA PHE A 27 -25.05 4.71 14.42
C PHE A 27 -26.09 5.56 15.17
N GLY A 28 -25.69 6.74 15.66
CA GLY A 28 -26.61 7.70 16.27
C GLY A 28 -27.69 8.19 15.32
N ALA A 29 -27.34 8.48 14.06
CA ALA A 29 -28.30 8.86 13.03
C ALA A 29 -29.30 7.74 12.70
N ILE A 30 -28.85 6.49 12.66
CA ILE A 30 -29.73 5.32 12.46
C ILE A 30 -30.71 5.18 13.63
N VAL A 31 -30.21 5.24 14.87
CA VAL A 31 -31.05 5.17 16.08
C VAL A 31 -32.07 6.32 16.12
N PHE A 32 -31.65 7.53 15.77
CA PHE A 32 -32.54 8.69 15.69
C PHE A 32 -33.63 8.52 14.63
N LEU A 33 -33.28 8.00 13.45
CA LEU A 33 -34.23 7.71 12.38
C LEU A 33 -35.27 6.67 12.83
N PHE A 34 -34.86 5.63 13.55
CA PHE A 34 -35.78 4.67 14.17
C PHE A 34 -36.64 5.28 15.29
N SER A 35 -36.15 6.29 16.00
CA SER A 35 -36.92 6.97 17.06
C SER A 35 -37.97 7.95 16.54
N MET A 36 -37.85 8.42 15.28
CA MET A 36 -38.81 9.33 14.65
C MET A 36 -39.92 8.61 13.86
N MET A 37 -39.83 7.30 13.66
CA MET A 37 -40.90 6.53 13.04
C MET A 37 -41.98 6.25 14.09
N GLU A 38 -43.15 6.87 13.92
CA GLU A 38 -44.28 6.72 14.84
C GLU A 38 -45.16 5.52 14.45
N ASP A 39 -45.26 5.20 13.15
CA ASP A 39 -46.04 4.06 12.65
C ASP A 39 -45.43 3.36 11.42
N LEU A 40 -45.96 2.18 11.07
CA LEU A 40 -45.46 1.34 9.97
C LEU A 40 -45.61 2.00 8.57
N ASP A 41 -46.51 2.98 8.45
CA ASP A 41 -46.72 3.73 7.22
C ASP A 41 -45.54 4.69 6.92
N ASP A 42 -44.87 5.21 7.96
CA ASP A 42 -43.64 6.02 7.80
C ASP A 42 -42.51 5.18 7.20
N LEU A 43 -42.43 3.89 7.56
CA LEU A 43 -41.44 2.98 7.02
C LEU A 43 -41.60 2.80 5.50
N LEU A 44 -42.85 2.75 5.01
CA LEU A 44 -43.18 2.64 3.59
C LEU A 44 -42.84 3.92 2.82
N GLU A 45 -43.06 5.09 3.44
CA GLU A 45 -42.73 6.39 2.85
C GLU A 45 -41.22 6.61 2.73
N TYR A 46 -40.44 6.16 3.73
CA TYR A 46 -38.99 6.37 3.79
C TYR A 46 -38.14 5.15 3.36
N ILE A 47 -38.76 4.10 2.84
CA ILE A 47 -38.08 2.81 2.60
C ILE A 47 -36.85 2.96 1.69
N TRP A 48 -36.91 3.83 0.70
CA TRP A 48 -35.80 4.07 -0.24
C TRP A 48 -34.65 4.84 0.41
N GLN A 49 -34.93 5.87 1.22
CA GLN A 49 -33.87 6.58 1.95
C GLN A 49 -33.20 5.65 2.97
N ILE A 50 -33.97 4.80 3.65
CA ILE A 50 -33.45 3.81 4.60
C ILE A 50 -32.54 2.80 3.89
N LEU A 51 -32.96 2.27 2.72
CA LEU A 51 -32.14 1.35 1.94
C LEU A 51 -30.83 1.99 1.46
N ILE A 52 -30.87 3.24 1.00
CA ILE A 52 -29.66 3.98 0.59
C ILE A 52 -28.73 4.19 1.80
N ALA A 53 -29.27 4.63 2.94
CA ALA A 53 -28.49 4.83 4.16
C ALA A 53 -27.86 3.51 4.65
N LEU A 54 -28.59 2.40 4.56
CA LEU A 54 -28.10 1.07 4.90
C LEU A 54 -26.96 0.64 3.96
N PHE A 55 -27.10 0.86 2.65
CA PHE A 55 -26.05 0.54 1.67
C PHE A 55 -24.76 1.33 1.93
N ILE A 56 -24.88 2.64 2.20
CA ILE A 56 -23.74 3.51 2.52
C ILE A 56 -23.10 3.07 3.85
N GLY A 57 -23.92 2.80 4.87
CA GLY A 57 -23.44 2.35 6.19
C GLY A 57 -22.70 1.02 6.13
N ILE A 58 -23.27 0.02 5.45
CA ILE A 58 -22.62 -1.27 5.23
C ILE A 58 -21.33 -1.10 4.43
N GLY A 59 -21.34 -0.29 3.36
CA GLY A 59 -20.15 -0.03 2.56
C GLY A 59 -19.01 0.58 3.38
N PHE A 60 -19.35 1.53 4.26
CA PHE A 60 -18.39 2.17 5.16
C PHE A 60 -17.82 1.19 6.20
N VAL A 61 -18.68 0.38 6.82
CA VAL A 61 -18.28 -0.67 7.77
C VAL A 61 -17.35 -1.67 7.07
N VAL A 62 -17.73 -2.17 5.90
CA VAL A 62 -16.91 -3.10 5.12
C VAL A 62 -15.55 -2.49 4.79
N SER A 63 -15.50 -1.23 4.35
CA SER A 63 -14.26 -0.52 4.05
C SER A 63 -13.32 -0.41 5.27
N MET A 64 -13.85 -0.24 6.49
CA MET A 64 -13.03 -0.23 7.71
C MET A 64 -12.44 -1.59 8.05
N PHE A 65 -13.17 -2.66 7.78
CA PHE A 65 -12.73 -4.03 8.07
C PHE A 65 -12.01 -4.71 6.90
N GLN A 66 -11.82 -4.02 5.78
CA GLN A 66 -10.98 -4.52 4.69
C GLN A 66 -9.55 -4.74 5.19
N LYS A 67 -9.01 -5.93 4.91
CA LYS A 67 -7.65 -6.28 5.30
C LYS A 67 -6.66 -5.35 4.60
N LYS A 68 -5.82 -4.68 5.38
CA LYS A 68 -4.71 -3.85 4.90
C LYS A 68 -3.39 -4.53 5.25
N GLY A 69 -2.37 -4.35 4.43
CA GLY A 69 -1.01 -4.72 4.79
C GLY A 69 -0.52 -3.90 5.99
N HIS A 70 0.51 -4.40 6.68
CA HIS A 70 1.15 -3.65 7.74
C HIS A 70 2.17 -2.66 7.14
N ILE A 71 1.98 -1.36 7.39
CA ILE A 71 2.94 -0.34 6.96
C ILE A 71 4.20 -0.39 7.84
N SER A 72 5.33 -0.78 7.24
CA SER A 72 6.61 -0.81 7.92
C SER A 72 7.27 0.57 7.89
N ASN A 73 7.57 1.09 9.07
CA ASN A 73 8.45 2.24 9.26
C ASN A 73 9.87 1.83 9.74
N GLN A 74 10.23 0.55 9.52
CA GLN A 74 11.47 -0.04 10.03
C GLN A 74 12.55 -0.14 8.96
N ASN A 75 13.75 -0.47 9.43
CA ASN A 75 14.92 -0.68 8.59
C ASN A 75 14.79 -1.97 7.78
N VAL A 76 15.34 -1.97 6.56
CA VAL A 76 15.50 -3.20 5.76
C VAL A 76 16.86 -3.81 6.10
N ILE A 77 16.88 -5.10 6.39
CA ILE A 77 18.11 -5.83 6.74
C ILE A 77 18.37 -6.88 5.67
N VAL A 78 19.51 -6.79 5.00
CA VAL A 78 20.00 -7.84 4.10
C VAL A 78 21.09 -8.63 4.80
N LYS A 79 20.82 -9.88 5.17
CA LYS A 79 21.78 -10.73 5.90
C LYS A 79 21.53 -12.20 5.57
N ASN A 80 22.60 -12.99 5.47
CA ASN A 80 22.54 -14.44 5.24
C ASN A 80 21.68 -14.82 4.02
N GLY A 81 21.84 -14.12 2.89
CA GLY A 81 21.09 -14.39 1.66
C GLY A 81 19.59 -14.04 1.73
N LYS A 82 19.14 -13.32 2.76
CA LYS A 82 17.75 -12.93 2.95
C LYS A 82 17.59 -11.42 3.09
N LEU A 83 16.49 -10.90 2.57
CA LEU A 83 15.99 -9.56 2.84
C LEU A 83 14.92 -9.65 3.93
N LYS A 84 15.10 -8.87 4.99
CA LYS A 84 14.21 -8.84 6.15
C LYS A 84 13.61 -7.45 6.32
N ILE A 85 12.29 -7.40 6.43
CA ILE A 85 11.51 -6.22 6.78
C ILE A 85 10.64 -6.61 7.97
N GLU A 86 10.86 -5.97 9.11
CA GLU A 86 10.24 -6.32 10.39
C GLU A 86 10.38 -7.81 10.76
N LYS A 87 9.27 -8.57 10.81
CA LYS A 87 9.21 -10.00 11.13
C LYS A 87 9.29 -10.89 9.88
N ILE A 88 9.15 -10.32 8.69
CA ILE A 88 9.16 -11.09 7.43
C ILE A 88 10.60 -11.16 6.91
N ALA A 89 11.04 -12.37 6.57
CA ALA A 89 12.34 -12.62 5.95
C ALA A 89 12.16 -13.45 4.69
N THR A 90 12.61 -12.92 3.55
CA THR A 90 12.46 -13.53 2.24
C THR A 90 13.85 -13.81 1.64
N PRO A 91 14.08 -14.98 1.01
CA PRO A 91 15.30 -15.24 0.25
C PRO A 91 15.55 -14.15 -0.82
N LEU A 92 16.79 -13.72 -0.99
CA LEU A 92 17.12 -12.68 -1.98
C LEU A 92 16.74 -13.12 -3.41
N GLU A 93 16.90 -14.40 -3.75
CA GLU A 93 16.52 -14.98 -5.05
C GLU A 93 15.01 -14.92 -5.39
N GLU A 94 14.19 -14.63 -4.39
CA GLU A 94 12.74 -14.41 -4.57
C GLU A 94 12.39 -12.93 -4.71
N ILE A 95 13.35 -12.02 -4.53
CA ILE A 95 13.16 -10.58 -4.68
C ILE A 95 13.20 -10.19 -6.15
N ILE A 96 12.29 -9.30 -6.53
CA ILE A 96 12.20 -8.67 -7.84
C ILE A 96 12.07 -7.16 -7.61
N ILE A 97 12.84 -6.38 -8.37
CA ILE A 97 12.74 -4.91 -8.40
C ILE A 97 12.32 -4.48 -9.79
N ASP A 98 11.11 -3.95 -9.89
CA ASP A 98 10.61 -3.28 -11.08
C ASP A 98 11.16 -1.84 -11.07
N HIS A 99 12.12 -1.53 -11.93
CA HIS A 99 12.84 -0.26 -11.98
C HIS A 99 12.36 0.56 -13.17
N TYR A 100 11.50 1.54 -12.92
CA TYR A 100 10.85 2.35 -13.94
C TYR A 100 11.76 3.52 -14.34
N GLN A 101 12.10 3.58 -15.63
CA GLN A 101 12.99 4.58 -16.19
C GLN A 101 12.43 5.21 -17.46
N GLN A 102 12.72 6.49 -17.67
CA GLN A 102 12.42 7.21 -18.91
C GLN A 102 13.70 7.91 -19.38
N ASP A 103 14.15 7.63 -20.60
CA ASP A 103 15.36 8.19 -21.20
C ASP A 103 16.60 8.05 -20.28
N GLY A 104 16.75 6.87 -19.67
CA GLY A 104 17.84 6.56 -18.73
C GLY A 104 17.72 7.23 -17.35
N THR A 105 16.71 8.08 -17.15
CA THR A 105 16.44 8.75 -15.88
C THR A 105 15.52 7.90 -15.02
N PHE A 106 15.91 7.71 -13.76
CA PHE A 106 15.07 7.06 -12.76
C PHE A 106 13.74 7.80 -12.59
N LYS A 107 12.64 7.05 -12.49
CA LYS A 107 11.33 7.59 -12.13
C LYS A 107 10.85 7.02 -10.81
N ARG A 108 10.77 5.69 -10.72
CA ARG A 108 10.21 4.96 -9.58
C ARG A 108 10.81 3.57 -9.49
N TYR A 109 10.72 2.93 -8.34
CA TYR A 109 10.93 1.48 -8.24
C TYR A 109 9.85 0.81 -7.40
N HIS A 110 9.63 -0.47 -7.67
CA HIS A 110 8.79 -1.34 -6.86
C HIS A 110 9.55 -2.63 -6.56
N LEU A 111 10.00 -2.79 -5.31
CA LEU A 111 10.62 -4.02 -4.81
C LEU A 111 9.53 -4.90 -4.19
N ARG A 112 9.48 -6.16 -4.61
CA ARG A 112 8.52 -7.15 -4.15
C ARG A 112 9.15 -8.53 -4.10
N ASP A 113 8.55 -9.45 -3.36
CA ASP A 113 8.88 -10.87 -3.46
C ASP A 113 7.91 -11.61 -4.39
N LYS A 114 8.34 -12.77 -4.89
CA LYS A 114 7.52 -13.65 -5.74
C LYS A 114 6.23 -14.13 -5.06
N ALA A 115 6.22 -14.23 -3.73
CA ALA A 115 5.04 -14.63 -2.97
C ALA A 115 4.14 -13.45 -2.55
N GLY A 116 4.54 -12.21 -2.86
CA GLY A 116 3.79 -10.99 -2.55
C GLY A 116 3.59 -10.73 -1.05
N LYS A 117 4.51 -11.17 -0.19
CA LYS A 117 4.50 -10.92 1.25
C LYS A 117 5.05 -9.54 1.62
N ILE A 118 5.97 -9.02 0.83
CA ILE A 118 6.62 -7.72 1.02
C ILE A 118 6.47 -6.84 -0.22
N ALA A 119 6.24 -5.55 0.00
CA ALA A 119 6.23 -4.56 -1.06
C ALA A 119 6.89 -3.25 -0.61
N VAL A 120 7.79 -2.72 -1.43
CA VAL A 120 8.42 -1.42 -1.23
C VAL A 120 8.22 -0.63 -2.53
N PHE A 121 7.32 0.34 -2.49
CA PHE A 121 7.11 1.27 -3.59
C PHE A 121 7.88 2.56 -3.32
N SER A 122 8.58 3.14 -4.28
CA SER A 122 9.26 4.42 -4.06
C SER A 122 9.35 5.28 -5.31
N ILE A 123 9.11 6.58 -5.15
CA ILE A 123 9.46 7.62 -6.13
C ILE A 123 10.87 8.18 -5.96
N ASP A 124 11.60 7.75 -4.92
CA ASP A 124 12.94 8.24 -4.61
C ASP A 124 14.00 7.21 -5.00
N GLN A 125 15.10 7.67 -5.60
CA GLN A 125 16.28 6.84 -5.82
C GLN A 125 17.10 6.80 -4.53
N ASP A 126 17.26 5.60 -3.96
CA ASP A 126 17.85 5.42 -2.64
C ASP A 126 18.97 4.36 -2.62
N ASP A 127 19.59 4.19 -1.45
CA ASP A 127 20.72 3.26 -1.30
C ASP A 127 20.27 1.78 -1.39
N LEU A 128 18.98 1.48 -1.16
CA LEU A 128 18.45 0.13 -1.29
C LEU A 128 18.40 -0.27 -2.77
N LEU A 129 17.85 0.59 -3.63
CA LEU A 129 17.85 0.36 -5.08
C LEU A 129 19.29 0.29 -5.61
N ALA A 130 20.17 1.20 -5.18
CA ALA A 130 21.58 1.20 -5.59
C ALA A 130 22.27 -0.13 -5.25
N TYR A 131 22.05 -0.66 -4.04
CA TYR A 131 22.61 -1.94 -3.61
C TYR A 131 22.18 -3.09 -4.53
N PHE A 132 20.90 -3.21 -4.87
CA PHE A 132 20.43 -4.29 -5.75
C PHE A 132 20.94 -4.14 -7.18
N LYS A 133 21.01 -2.92 -7.71
CA LYS A 133 21.60 -2.69 -9.04
C LYS A 133 23.06 -3.13 -9.13
N GLU A 134 23.84 -2.93 -8.06
CA GLU A 134 25.26 -3.26 -8.03
C GLU A 134 25.52 -4.74 -7.69
N ASN A 135 24.77 -5.31 -6.74
CA ASN A 135 25.09 -6.63 -6.17
C ASN A 135 24.18 -7.76 -6.70
N HIS A 136 22.99 -7.42 -7.20
CA HIS A 136 21.99 -8.38 -7.66
C HIS A 136 21.28 -7.89 -8.93
N PRO A 137 22.01 -7.55 -10.00
CA PRO A 137 21.42 -6.96 -11.21
C PRO A 137 20.35 -7.85 -11.86
N ASP A 138 20.46 -9.18 -11.77
CA ASP A 138 19.48 -10.13 -12.31
C ASP A 138 18.09 -10.03 -11.67
N GLN A 139 18.00 -9.39 -10.49
CA GLN A 139 16.75 -9.16 -9.78
C GLN A 139 16.12 -7.81 -10.13
N VAL A 140 16.85 -6.94 -10.83
CA VAL A 140 16.40 -5.60 -11.21
C VAL A 140 15.94 -5.60 -12.66
N GLN A 141 14.63 -5.48 -12.86
CA GLN A 141 14.01 -5.39 -14.17
C GLN A 141 13.88 -3.93 -14.56
N SER A 142 14.60 -3.52 -15.60
CA SER A 142 14.45 -2.18 -16.18
C SER A 142 13.18 -2.13 -17.01
N LEU A 143 12.25 -1.25 -16.65
CA LEU A 143 10.96 -1.06 -17.31
C LEU A 143 10.90 0.34 -17.90
N LYS A 144 10.44 0.46 -19.15
CA LYS A 144 10.33 1.75 -19.82
C LYS A 144 9.06 2.46 -19.40
N TYR A 145 9.23 3.45 -18.53
CA TYR A 145 8.17 4.29 -18.01
C TYR A 145 7.53 5.12 -19.12
N LYS A 146 6.20 5.10 -19.20
CA LYS A 146 5.41 5.95 -20.10
C LYS A 146 4.66 7.02 -19.34
N ASP A 147 3.88 6.63 -18.33
CA ASP A 147 2.99 7.54 -17.65
C ASP A 147 2.58 7.03 -16.25
N HIS A 148 1.92 7.90 -15.47
CA HIS A 148 1.27 7.55 -14.23
C HIS A 148 -0.03 8.34 -14.01
N MET A 149 -0.94 7.72 -13.26
CA MET A 149 -2.13 8.38 -12.73
C MET A 149 -2.14 8.24 -11.21
N HIS A 150 -2.63 9.27 -10.51
CA HIS A 150 -2.78 9.27 -9.06
C HIS A 150 -4.18 9.76 -8.71
N ASP A 151 -4.95 8.94 -8.01
CA ASP A 151 -6.32 9.27 -7.56
C ASP A 151 -6.50 8.77 -6.12
N GLY A 152 -6.60 9.70 -5.18
CA GLY A 152 -6.60 9.37 -3.74
C GLY A 152 -5.39 8.51 -3.36
N PRO A 153 -5.55 7.35 -2.72
CA PRO A 153 -4.44 6.45 -2.38
C PRO A 153 -3.98 5.58 -3.56
N TYR A 154 -4.65 5.63 -4.71
CA TYR A 154 -4.40 4.75 -5.84
C TYR A 154 -3.39 5.36 -6.81
N VAL A 155 -2.34 4.60 -7.10
CA VAL A 155 -1.31 4.93 -8.08
C VAL A 155 -1.36 3.91 -9.21
N SER A 156 -1.47 4.38 -10.45
CA SER A 156 -1.31 3.55 -11.65
C SER A 156 -0.03 3.95 -12.37
N LEU A 157 0.87 3.01 -12.63
CA LEU A 157 2.06 3.22 -13.48
C LEU A 157 1.92 2.44 -14.78
N ILE A 158 2.19 3.10 -15.89
CA ILE A 158 2.19 2.50 -17.22
C ILE A 158 3.63 2.43 -17.72
N ALA A 159 4.09 1.21 -18.01
CA ALA A 159 5.34 0.95 -18.71
C ALA A 159 5.08 0.20 -20.03
N GLU A 160 6.10 0.07 -20.89
CA GLU A 160 6.00 -0.76 -22.10
C GLU A 160 5.71 -2.23 -21.75
N GLU A 161 6.35 -2.73 -20.71
CA GLU A 161 6.38 -4.14 -20.37
C GLU A 161 5.29 -4.56 -19.37
N GLN A 162 4.68 -3.62 -18.65
CA GLN A 162 3.60 -3.89 -17.69
C GLN A 162 2.87 -2.62 -17.24
N LYS A 163 1.68 -2.81 -16.66
CA LYS A 163 0.96 -1.81 -15.86
C LYS A 163 0.95 -2.22 -14.39
N LEU A 164 1.27 -1.30 -13.49
CA LEU A 164 1.16 -1.48 -12.05
C LEU A 164 -0.01 -0.64 -11.53
N TYR A 165 -0.89 -1.26 -10.75
CA TYR A 165 -1.87 -0.58 -9.91
C TYR A 165 -1.45 -0.80 -8.47
N TYR A 166 -1.34 0.26 -7.67
CA TYR A 166 -0.86 0.20 -6.30
C TYR A 166 -1.73 1.06 -5.39
N ASN A 167 -2.10 0.55 -4.22
CA ASN A 167 -2.84 1.29 -3.20
C ASN A 167 -1.90 1.65 -2.03
N LEU A 168 -1.63 2.94 -1.85
CA LEU A 168 -0.73 3.46 -0.82
C LEU A 168 -1.25 3.22 0.62
N ASP A 169 -2.57 3.09 0.80
CA ASP A 169 -3.20 2.89 2.11
C ASP A 169 -3.24 1.43 2.56
N SER A 170 -3.20 0.48 1.63
CA SER A 170 -3.24 -0.96 1.95
C SER A 170 -1.97 -1.71 1.57
N GLY A 171 -1.14 -1.14 0.70
CA GLY A 171 -0.01 -1.80 0.05
C GLY A 171 -0.42 -2.78 -1.04
N GLU A 172 -1.72 -2.98 -1.27
CA GLU A 172 -2.23 -3.87 -2.30
C GLU A 172 -1.74 -3.42 -3.67
N TYR A 173 -1.34 -4.38 -4.49
CA TYR A 173 -0.91 -4.09 -5.84
C TYR A 173 -1.34 -5.16 -6.83
N LYS A 174 -1.53 -4.72 -8.08
CA LYS A 174 -1.82 -5.56 -9.23
C LYS A 174 -0.87 -5.22 -10.37
N ILE A 175 -0.26 -6.23 -10.98
CA ILE A 175 0.57 -6.07 -12.17
C ILE A 175 -0.13 -6.77 -13.33
N VAL A 176 -0.32 -6.03 -14.44
CA VAL A 176 -0.92 -6.53 -15.66
C VAL A 176 0.12 -6.46 -16.78
N LYS A 177 0.41 -7.60 -17.41
CA LYS A 177 1.35 -7.70 -18.52
C LYS A 177 0.67 -7.49 -19.89
N PRO A 178 1.42 -7.30 -20.98
CA PRO A 178 0.85 -7.04 -22.31
C PRO A 178 0.02 -8.20 -22.86
N ASP A 179 0.27 -9.42 -22.40
CA ASP A 179 -0.51 -10.62 -22.73
C ASP A 179 -1.81 -10.76 -21.90
N ASN A 180 -2.16 -9.71 -21.13
CA ASN A 180 -3.27 -9.68 -20.16
C ASN A 180 -3.13 -10.69 -19.01
N SER A 181 -1.96 -11.29 -18.80
CA SER A 181 -1.71 -12.01 -17.56
C SER A 181 -1.63 -11.01 -16.40
N GLU A 182 -2.29 -11.35 -15.28
CA GLU A 182 -2.31 -10.50 -14.09
C GLU A 182 -1.90 -11.26 -12.83
N ILE A 183 -1.23 -10.53 -11.93
CA ILE A 183 -0.95 -10.96 -10.56
C ILE A 183 -1.47 -9.88 -9.63
N SER A 184 -2.09 -10.29 -8.52
CA SER A 184 -2.59 -9.39 -7.48
C SER A 184 -2.18 -9.90 -6.12
N TYR A 185 -1.71 -8.99 -5.26
CA TYR A 185 -1.25 -9.32 -3.92
C TYR A 185 -1.64 -8.24 -2.91
N LEU A 186 -2.05 -8.69 -1.73
CA LEU A 186 -2.09 -7.88 -0.52
C LEU A 186 -0.88 -8.27 0.35
N PRO A 187 0.16 -7.42 0.43
CA PRO A 187 1.36 -7.76 1.19
C PRO A 187 1.10 -7.82 2.68
N LEU A 188 1.85 -8.69 3.36
CA LEU A 188 1.84 -8.75 4.82
C LEU A 188 2.49 -7.49 5.41
N VAL A 189 3.58 -7.04 4.78
CA VAL A 189 4.29 -5.83 5.16
C VAL A 189 4.58 -5.01 3.91
N TYR A 190 4.31 -3.71 3.95
CA TYR A 190 4.66 -2.82 2.86
C TYR A 190 5.22 -1.49 3.35
N THR A 191 5.87 -0.76 2.46
CA THR A 191 6.14 0.66 2.65
C THR A 191 6.04 1.34 1.29
N TYR A 192 5.73 2.63 1.31
CA TYR A 192 5.81 3.47 0.13
C TYR A 192 6.73 4.66 0.39
N ASP A 193 7.34 5.21 -0.65
CA ASP A 193 8.32 6.31 -0.67
C ASP A 193 9.30 6.32 0.51
N PRO A 194 9.95 5.18 0.83
CA PRO A 194 11.04 5.20 1.80
C PRO A 194 12.26 5.86 1.17
N GLN A 195 12.98 6.65 1.97
CA GLN A 195 14.30 7.16 1.59
C GLN A 195 15.37 6.35 2.32
N TYR A 196 15.66 5.14 1.82
CA TYR A 196 16.61 4.26 2.51
C TYR A 196 18.06 4.75 2.41
N LYS A 197 18.77 4.73 3.53
CA LYS A 197 20.21 4.99 3.61
C LYS A 197 20.99 3.83 4.22
N LEU A 198 22.05 3.42 3.55
CA LEU A 198 22.99 2.41 4.03
C LEU A 198 23.84 3.02 5.15
N GLY A 199 23.97 2.36 6.31
CA GLY A 199 24.93 2.83 7.33
C GLY A 199 24.53 2.63 8.79
N LYS A 200 24.87 3.60 9.66
CA LYS A 200 24.55 3.56 11.11
C LYS A 200 23.23 4.27 11.37
N ALA A 201 22.46 3.74 12.33
CA ALA A 201 21.13 4.22 12.68
C ALA A 201 21.01 5.75 12.73
N LEU A 202 20.05 6.28 11.97
CA LEU A 202 19.64 7.67 12.07
C LEU A 202 18.94 7.83 13.44
N PHE A 203 19.71 8.36 14.40
CA PHE A 203 19.36 8.72 15.79
C PHE A 203 19.30 7.59 16.84
N LYS A 204 20.35 7.53 17.68
CA LYS A 204 20.18 7.18 19.11
C LYS A 204 19.39 8.32 19.75
N ARG A 205 18.16 8.07 20.23
CA ARG A 205 17.62 8.93 21.30
C ARG A 205 18.44 8.64 22.56
N ARG A 206 19.11 9.66 23.08
CA ARG A 206 19.54 9.70 24.49
C ARG A 206 18.30 9.83 25.36
#